data_AF-A0A7X9FBC6-F1
#
_entry.id   AF-A0A7X9FBC6-F1
#
_cell.length_a   1.000
_cell.length_b   1.000
_cell.length_c   1.000
_cell.angle_alpha   90.00
_cell.angle_beta   90.00
_cell.angle_gamma   90.00
#
_symmetry.space_group_name_H-M   'P 1'
#
loop_
_entity.id
_entity.type
_entity.pdbx_description
1 polymer ?
#
loop_
_entity_poly.entity_id
_entity_poly.type
_entity_poly.pdbx_seq_one_letter_code
_entity_poly.pdbx_strand_id
1 'polypeptide(L)'
;MPDVIRLLPDSVANQIAAGEVIQRPASVVKELMENSVDAGAGEIQVIIKDAGRTIIQVIDDGTGMSETDARLAFERHSTSKIKSA
;
A
#
# COMPACT_ATOMS: atom_id res chain seq x y z
N MET A 1 -25.92 -1.50 34.33
CA MET A 1 -25.29 -2.51 33.44
C MET A 1 -23.87 -2.05 33.22
N PRO A 2 -22.85 -2.91 33.36
CA PRO A 2 -21.48 -2.49 33.11
C PRO A 2 -21.29 -2.22 31.62
N ASP A 3 -20.47 -1.24 31.29
CA ASP A 3 -20.13 -0.92 29.90
C ASP A 3 -19.36 -2.10 29.27
N VAL A 4 -19.95 -2.68 28.23
CA VAL A 4 -19.43 -3.90 27.56
C VAL A 4 -18.51 -3.54 26.38
N ILE A 5 -18.64 -2.32 25.86
CA ILE A 5 -17.91 -1.87 24.67
C ILE A 5 -16.50 -1.43 25.08
N ARG A 6 -15.48 -2.00 24.42
CA ARG A 6 -14.07 -1.66 24.62
C ARG A 6 -13.48 -1.13 23.32
N LEU A 7 -12.70 -0.06 23.42
CA LEU A 7 -11.90 0.40 22.31
C LEU A 7 -10.89 -0.68 21.94
N LEU A 8 -10.80 -1.00 20.65
CA LEU A 8 -9.76 -1.90 20.17
C LEU A 8 -8.40 -1.18 20.21
N PRO A 9 -7.31 -1.89 20.52
CA PRO A 9 -5.97 -1.37 20.29
C PRO A 9 -5.77 -1.00 18.81
N ASP A 10 -5.03 0.06 18.53
CA ASP A 10 -4.79 0.54 17.16
C ASP A 10 -4.24 -0.55 16.24
N SER A 11 -3.38 -1.44 16.75
CA SER A 11 -2.85 -2.58 15.99
C SER A 11 -3.94 -3.52 15.49
N VAL A 12 -4.97 -3.77 16.30
CA VAL A 12 -6.10 -4.65 15.97
C VAL A 12 -7.06 -3.95 15.01
N ALA A 13 -7.38 -2.67 15.27
CA ALA A 13 -8.19 -1.87 14.36
C ALA A 13 -7.54 -1.78 12.96
N ASN A 14 -6.21 -1.62 12.91
CA ASN A 14 -5.44 -1.59 11.67
C ASN A 14 -5.40 -2.95 10.97
N GLN A 15 -5.33 -4.06 11.71
CA GLN A 15 -5.41 -5.41 11.12
C GLN A 15 -6.78 -5.68 10.51
N ILE A 16 -7.85 -5.23 11.17
CA ILE A 16 -9.22 -5.36 10.65
C ILE A 16 -9.38 -4.51 9.37
N ALA A 17 -8.94 -3.24 9.39
CA ALA A 17 -8.97 -2.37 8.23
C ALA A 17 -8.10 -2.90 7.06
N ALA A 18 -6.93 -3.49 7.36
CA ALA A 18 -6.10 -4.14 6.35
C ALA A 18 -6.78 -5.37 5.73
N GLY A 19 -7.55 -6.13 6.52
CA GLY A 19 -8.34 -7.27 6.06
C GLY A 19 -9.53 -6.88 5.16
N GLU A 20 -10.08 -5.66 5.32
CA GLU A 20 -11.14 -5.14 4.45
C GLU A 20 -10.59 -4.47 3.17
N VAL A 21 -9.42 -3.83 3.24
CA VAL A 21 -8.79 -3.14 2.10
C VAL A 21 -7.96 -4.07 1.21
N ILE A 22 -7.33 -5.12 1.77
CA ILE A 22 -6.52 -6.09 1.03
C ILE A 22 -7.13 -7.48 1.16
N GLN A 23 -8.27 -7.71 0.51
CA GLN A 23 -8.92 -9.03 0.54
C GLN A 23 -8.19 -10.08 -0.32
N ARG A 24 -7.35 -9.67 -1.28
CA ARG A 24 -6.68 -10.58 -2.23
C ARG A 24 -5.30 -10.04 -2.65
N PRO A 25 -4.30 -10.92 -2.89
CA PRO A 25 -3.00 -10.54 -3.46
C PRO A 25 -3.08 -9.65 -4.71
N ALA A 26 -4.13 -9.84 -5.51
CA ALA A 26 -4.39 -9.02 -6.69
C ALA A 26 -4.59 -7.53 -6.38
N SER A 27 -5.18 -7.17 -5.24
CA SER A 27 -5.35 -5.77 -4.84
C SER A 27 -4.00 -5.10 -4.58
N VAL A 28 -3.05 -5.81 -3.97
CA VAL A 28 -1.68 -5.31 -3.75
C VAL A 28 -1.00 -5.03 -5.09
N VAL A 29 -1.11 -5.98 -6.04
CA VAL A 29 -0.55 -5.81 -7.38
C VAL A 29 -1.16 -4.60 -8.06
N LYS A 30 -2.49 -4.43 -7.98
CA LYS A 30 -3.21 -3.30 -8.59
C LYS A 30 -2.70 -1.96 -8.05
N GLU A 31 -2.61 -1.79 -6.73
CA GLU A 31 -2.14 -0.53 -6.12
C GLU A 31 -0.67 -0.23 -6.45
N LEU A 32 0.21 -1.24 -6.43
CA LEU A 32 1.62 -1.06 -6.79
C LEU A 32 1.77 -0.68 -8.27
N MET A 33 1.04 -1.33 -9.17
CA MET A 33 1.06 -1.00 -10.59
C MET A 33 0.52 0.40 -10.87
N GLU A 34 -0.55 0.83 -10.22
CA GLU A 34 -1.07 2.20 -10.34
C GLU A 34 -0.03 3.23 -9.89
N ASN A 35 0.71 2.96 -8.81
CA ASN A 35 1.80 3.83 -8.39
C ASN A 35 2.95 3.90 -9.40
N SER A 36 3.34 2.78 -10.02
CA SER A 36 4.36 2.77 -11.08
C SER A 36 3.90 3.57 -12.32
N VAL A 37 2.63 3.46 -12.70
CA VAL A 37 2.05 4.25 -13.80
C VAL A 37 2.00 5.74 -13.46
N ASP A 38 1.59 6.09 -12.24
CA ASP A 38 1.58 7.49 -11.77
C ASP A 38 3.01 8.08 -11.71
N ALA A 39 4.03 7.24 -11.49
CA ALA A 39 5.44 7.61 -11.58
C ALA A 39 5.97 7.72 -13.02
N GLY A 40 5.11 7.49 -14.03
CA GLY A 40 5.46 7.61 -15.44
C GLY A 40 6.35 6.48 -15.98
N ALA A 41 6.34 5.30 -15.35
CA ALA A 41 7.14 4.17 -15.79
C ALA A 41 6.79 3.74 -17.24
N GLY A 42 7.82 3.49 -18.05
CA GLY A 42 7.70 2.94 -19.40
C GLY A 42 7.75 1.42 -19.40
N GLU A 43 8.45 0.84 -18.42
CA GLU A 43 8.56 -0.61 -18.20
C GLU A 43 8.23 -0.95 -16.75
N ILE A 44 7.36 -1.94 -16.56
CA ILE A 44 6.97 -2.45 -15.25
C ILE A 44 7.07 -3.97 -15.27
N GLN A 45 7.95 -4.52 -14.43
CA GLN A 45 8.10 -5.96 -14.23
C GLN A 45 7.37 -6.38 -12.96
N VAL A 46 6.54 -7.43 -13.07
CA VAL A 46 5.81 -8.02 -11.94
C VAL A 46 6.26 -9.47 -11.73
N ILE A 47 6.76 -9.75 -10.53
CA ILE A 47 7.22 -11.08 -10.11
C ILE A 47 6.29 -11.57 -8.99
N ILE A 48 5.65 -12.73 -9.23
CA ILE A 48 4.71 -13.34 -8.30
C ILE A 48 5.17 -14.77 -7.99
N LYS A 49 5.18 -15.12 -6.70
CA LYS A 49 5.44 -16.48 -6.22
C LYS A 49 4.30 -16.97 -5.34
N ASP A 50 3.91 -18.24 -5.51
CA ASP A 50 2.86 -18.91 -4.73
C ASP A 50 1.55 -18.10 -4.68
N ALA A 51 1.09 -17.65 -5.86
CA ALA A 51 -0.09 -16.79 -6.02
C ALA A 51 -0.06 -15.49 -5.17
N GLY A 52 1.14 -14.97 -4.91
CA GLY A 52 1.37 -13.75 -4.14
C GLY A 52 1.39 -13.95 -2.63
N ARG A 53 1.34 -15.21 -2.15
CA ARG A 53 1.49 -15.53 -0.71
C ARG A 53 2.92 -15.39 -0.23
N THR A 54 3.88 -15.68 -1.10
CA THR A 54 5.31 -15.68 -0.74
C THR A 54 6.00 -14.41 -1.22
N ILE A 55 5.77 -14.00 -2.48
CA ILE A 55 6.37 -12.79 -3.07
C ILE A 55 5.34 -12.11 -3.98
N ILE A 56 5.23 -10.80 -3.79
CA ILE A 56 4.73 -9.84 -4.78
C ILE A 56 5.81 -8.78 -4.90
N GLN A 57 6.44 -8.69 -6.07
CA GLN A 57 7.46 -7.69 -6.35
C GLN A 57 7.10 -6.98 -7.65
N VAL A 58 7.06 -5.64 -7.59
CA VAL A 58 6.88 -4.76 -8.73
C VAL A 58 8.15 -3.93 -8.85
N ILE A 59 8.75 -3.96 -10.04
CA ILE A 59 9.96 -3.21 -10.38
C ILE A 59 9.58 -2.32 -11.56
N ASP A 60 9.81 -1.02 -11.43
CA ASP A 60 9.52 -0.06 -12.48
C ASP A 60 10.72 0.87 -12.72
N ASP A 61 10.69 1.54 -13.87
CA ASP A 61 11.66 2.55 -14.29
C ASP A 61 11.12 3.98 -14.19
N GLY A 62 10.15 4.20 -13.30
CA GLY A 62 9.53 5.50 -13.10
C GLY A 62 10.47 6.54 -12.47
N THR A 63 9.91 7.70 -12.12
CA THR A 63 10.69 8.82 -11.55
C THR A 63 11.36 8.49 -10.20
N GLY A 64 10.99 7.39 -9.57
CA GLY A 64 11.53 6.96 -8.28
C GLY A 64 11.15 7.89 -7.12
N MET A 65 11.86 7.72 -6.01
CA MET A 65 11.69 8.51 -4.78
C MET A 65 13.05 8.90 -4.24
N SER A 66 13.14 10.09 -3.62
CA SER A 66 14.30 10.41 -2.77
C SER A 66 14.30 9.55 -1.50
N GLU A 67 15.41 9.48 -0.77
CA GLU A 67 15.45 8.73 0.51
C GLU A 67 14.38 9.25 1.50
N THR A 68 14.17 10.56 1.54
CA THR A 68 13.16 11.17 2.40
C THR A 68 11.75 10.81 1.94
N ASP A 69 11.46 10.88 0.64
CA ASP A 69 10.13 10.52 0.10
C ASP A 69 9.84 9.03 0.29
N ALA A 70 10.84 8.16 0.12
CA ALA A 70 10.70 6.73 0.34
C ALA A 70 10.31 6.39 1.79
N ARG A 71 10.76 7.19 2.76
CA ARG A 71 10.32 7.06 4.16
C ARG A 71 8.90 7.57 4.35
N LEU A 72 8.59 8.75 3.81
CA LEU A 72 7.26 9.38 3.93
C LEU A 72 6.16 8.61 3.20
N ALA A 73 6.47 7.87 2.15
CA ALA A 73 5.51 7.08 1.38
C ALA A 73 4.80 5.99 2.20
N PHE A 74 5.36 5.57 3.34
CA PHE A 74 4.74 4.63 4.27
C PHE A 74 3.91 5.30 5.36
N GLU A 75 4.00 6.62 5.52
CA GLU A 75 3.24 7.36 6.51
C GLU A 75 1.79 7.59 6.07
N ARG A 76 0.88 7.61 7.04
CA ARG A 76 -0.54 7.89 6.74
C ARG A 76 -0.72 9.32 6.27
N HIS A 77 -1.71 9.52 5.41
CA HIS A 77 -2.11 10.84 4.90
C HIS A 77 -0.98 11.59 4.17
N SER A 78 0.01 10.86 3.64
CA SER A 78 1.11 11.41 2.86
C SER A 78 0.93 11.05 1.38
N THR A 79 0.96 12.05 0.50
CA THR A 79 0.88 11.84 -0.95
C THR A 79 1.56 12.98 -1.72
N SER A 80 2.18 12.64 -2.85
CA SER A 80 2.70 13.62 -3.82
C SER A 80 1.66 14.06 -4.86
N LYS A 81 0.51 13.37 -4.91
CA LYS A 81 -0.48 13.48 -6.01
C LYS A 81 -1.48 14.64 -5.83
N ILE A 82 -1.75 15.05 -4.58
CA ILE A 82 -2.74 16.09 -4.25
C ILE A 82 -2.10 17.09 -3.28
N LYS A 83 -2.20 18.39 -3.58
CA LYS A 83 -1.59 19.47 -2.77
C LYS A 83 -2.60 20.44 -2.15
N SER A 84 -3.86 20.38 -2.59
CA SER A 84 -4.95 21.24 -2.12
C SER A 84 -6.22 20.40 -2.02
N ALA A 85 -6.93 20.55 -0.92
CA ALA A 85 -8.27 20.02 -0.70
C ALA A 85 -9.30 21.14 -0.83
#